data_AF-A0A0G0ESZ3-F1
#
_entry.id   AF-A0A0G0ESZ3-F1
#
_cell.length_a   1.000
_cell.length_b   1.000
_cell.length_c   1.000
_cell.angle_alpha   90.00
_cell.angle_beta   90.00
_cell.angle_gamma   90.00
#
_symmetry.space_group_name_H-M   'P 1'
#
loop_
_entity.id
_entity.type
_entity.pdbx_description
1 polymer ?
#
loop_
_entity_poly.entity_id
_entity_poly.type
_entity_poly.pdbx_seq_one_letter_code
_entity_poly.pdbx_strand_id
1 'polypeptide(L)' 'MFELLFSVSISNQKLLLLQKISTKLDLLKILLRLSKDSQSLTDKKYLELQAYLQEIGKMLGGWIRSTKQNLP' A
#
# COMPACT_ATOMS: atom_id res chain seq x y z
N MET A 1 7.79 -4.62 3.82
CA MET A 1 7.10 -3.70 2.88
C MET A 1 8.12 -3.01 1.98
N PHE A 2 9.13 -2.35 2.58
CA PHE A 2 10.17 -1.63 1.86
C PHE A 2 11.00 -2.51 0.90
N GLU A 3 11.31 -3.76 1.26
CA GLU A 3 12.03 -4.70 0.39
C GLU A 3 11.34 -4.95 -0.95
N LEU A 4 10.00 -5.03 -0.97
CA LEU A 4 9.24 -5.20 -2.21
C LEU A 4 9.37 -3.96 -3.11
N LEU A 5 9.44 -2.77 -2.51
CA LEU A 5 9.58 -1.51 -3.24
C LEU A 5 10.94 -1.41 -3.93
N PHE A 6 12.02 -1.85 -3.26
CA PHE A 6 13.34 -1.96 -3.87
C PHE A 6 13.41 -3.06 -4.95
N SER A 7 12.69 -4.18 -4.78
CA SER A 7 12.67 -5.24 -5.79
C SER A 7 11.93 -4.85 -7.09
N VAL A 8 11.00 -3.88 -7.02
CA VAL A 8 10.23 -3.41 -8.18
C VAL A 8 11.10 -2.75 -9.24
N SER A 9 12.18 -2.05 -8.86
CA SER A 9 13.05 -1.35 -9.81
C SER A 9 13.96 -2.29 -10.62
N ILE A 10 14.13 -3.53 -10.16
CA ILE A 10 15.10 -4.50 -10.71
C ILE A 10 14.39 -5.63 -11.48
N SER A 11 13.09 -5.84 -11.25
CA SER A 11 12.36 -7.00 -11.75
C SER A 11 11.47 -6.70 -12.97
N ASN A 12 11.51 -7.58 -13.98
CA ASN A 12 10.55 -7.59 -15.09
C ASN A 12 9.10 -7.95 -14.66
N GLN A 13 8.89 -8.38 -13.41
CA GLN A 13 7.58 -8.73 -12.85
C GLN A 13 6.94 -7.56 -12.09
N LYS A 14 7.19 -6.33 -12.54
CA LYS A 14 6.74 -5.09 -11.91
C LYS A 14 5.25 -5.09 -11.53
N LEU A 15 4.38 -5.56 -12.41
CA LEU A 15 2.94 -5.65 -12.13
C LEU A 15 2.62 -6.58 -10.96
N LEU A 16 3.26 -7.74 -10.91
CA LEU A 16 3.04 -8.78 -9.90
C LEU A 16 3.53 -8.29 -8.53
N LEU A 17 4.66 -7.57 -8.50
CA LEU A 17 5.17 -6.93 -7.29
C LEU A 17 4.26 -5.80 -6.81
N LEU A 18 3.77 -4.94 -7.71
CA LEU A 18 2.82 -3.88 -7.34
C LEU A 18 1.52 -4.43 -6.75
N GLN A 19 1.01 -5.55 -7.29
CA GLN A 19 -0.15 -6.24 -6.73
C GLN A 19 0.15 -6.80 -5.32
N LYS A 20 1.32 -7.42 -5.11
CA LYS A 20 1.75 -7.89 -3.78
C LYS A 20 1.87 -6.74 -2.77
N ILE A 21 2.38 -5.58 -3.20
CA ILE A 21 2.46 -4.37 -2.38
C ILE A 21 1.04 -3.88 -2.03
N SER A 22 0.12 -3.87 -2.99
CA SER A 22 -1.29 -3.50 -2.74
C SER A 22 -1.93 -4.40 -1.67
N THR A 23 -1.76 -5.72 -1.76
CA THR A 23 -2.29 -6.66 -0.76
C THR A 23 -1.72 -6.38 0.64
N LYS A 24 -0.42 -6.08 0.75
CA LYS A 24 0.18 -5.73 2.05
C LYS A 24 -0.32 -4.39 2.58
N LEU A 25 -0.61 -3.42 1.71
CA LEU A 25 -1.21 -2.15 2.12
C LEU A 25 -2.63 -2.38 2.69
N ASP A 26 -3.41 -3.27 2.08
CA ASP A 26 -4.75 -3.59 2.58
C ASP A 26 -4.70 -4.29 3.94
N LEU A 27 -3.74 -5.19 4.15
CA LEU A 27 -3.47 -5.75 5.48
C LEU A 27 -3.12 -4.66 6.50
N LEU A 28 -2.27 -3.70 6.13
CA LEU A 28 -1.89 -2.59 7.01
C LEU A 28 -3.09 -1.71 7.39
N LYS A 29 -4.04 -1.47 6.48
CA LYS A 29 -5.29 -0.75 6.79
C LYS A 29 -6.13 -1.49 7.83
N ILE A 30 -6.19 -2.83 7.74
CA ILE A 30 -6.92 -3.66 8.72
C ILE A 30 -6.24 -3.57 10.09
N LEU A 31 -4.91 -3.75 10.14
CA LEU A 31 -4.14 -3.64 11.38
C LEU A 31 -4.26 -2.25 12.03
N LEU A 32 -4.31 -1.19 11.22
CA LEU A 32 -4.51 0.17 11.72
C LEU A 32 -5.90 0.37 12.33
N ARG A 33 -6.96 -0.21 11.72
CA ARG A 33 -8.31 -0.20 12.32
C ARG A 33 -8.33 -0.99 13.64
N LEU A 34 -7.77 -2.19 13.64
CA LEU A 34 -7.69 -3.00 14.86
C LEU A 34 -6.95 -2.27 15.99
N SER A 35 -5.88 -1.54 15.66
CA SER A 35 -5.11 -0.75 16.63
C SER A 35 -5.91 0.42 17.22
N LYS A 36 -6.85 0.98 16.45
CA LYS A 36 -7.81 1.97 16.95
C LYS A 36 -8.86 1.30 17.84
N ASP A 37 -9.43 0.19 17.39
CA ASP A 37 -10.49 -0.53 18.11
C ASP A 37 -9.97 -1.09 19.44
N SER A 38 -8.70 -1.47 19.52
CA SER A 38 -8.01 -1.88 20.75
C SER A 38 -7.57 -0.71 21.63
N GLN A 39 -7.94 0.54 21.29
CA GLN A 39 -7.54 1.77 21.97
C GLN A 39 -6.02 1.97 22.09
N SER A 40 -5.22 1.24 21.29
CA SER A 40 -3.76 1.34 21.27
C SER A 40 -3.29 2.58 20.50
N LEU A 41 -4.19 3.20 19.74
CA LEU A 41 -3.94 4.39 18.94
C LEU A 41 -5.01 5.46 19.21
N THR A 42 -4.59 6.71 19.38
CA THR A 42 -5.53 7.83 19.52
C THR A 42 -6.20 8.16 18.19
N ASP A 43 -7.41 8.72 18.23
CA ASP A 43 -8.15 9.12 17.03
C ASP A 43 -7.36 10.05 16.10
N LYS A 44 -6.63 11.02 16.69
CA LYS A 44 -5.79 11.94 15.91
C LYS A 44 -4.71 11.18 15.12
N LYS A 45 -3.96 10.30 15.80
CA LYS A 45 -2.90 9.49 15.17
C LYS A 45 -3.47 8.52 14.13
N TYR A 46 -4.64 7.94 14.41
CA TYR A 46 -5.36 7.10 13.47
C TYR A 46 -5.69 7.84 12.18
N LEU A 47 -6.27 9.04 12.28
CA LEU A 47 -6.65 9.85 11.11
C LEU A 47 -5.42 10.25 10.28
N GLU A 48 -4.34 10.67 10.93
CA GLU A 48 -3.08 11.01 10.26
C GLU A 48 -2.52 9.79 9.49
N LEU A 49 -2.41 8.63 10.14
CA LEU A 49 -1.91 7.41 9.51
C LEU A 49 -2.83 6.92 8.39
N GLN A 50 -4.15 7.04 8.57
CA GLN A 50 -5.11 6.66 7.55
C GLN A 50 -5.02 7.55 6.31
N ALA A 51 -4.78 8.86 6.47
CA ALA A 51 -4.54 9.78 5.36
C ALA A 51 -3.31 9.38 4.56
N TYR A 52 -2.19 9.05 5.23
CA TYR A 52 -0.99 8.55 4.55
C TYR A 52 -1.24 7.25 3.78
N LEU A 53 -1.94 6.28 4.38
CA LEU A 53 -2.30 5.02 3.70
C LEU A 53 -3.20 5.24 2.49
N GLN A 54 -4.08 6.25 2.54
CA GLN A 54 -4.95 6.60 1.42
C GLN A 54 -4.14 7.16 0.24
N GLU A 55 -3.21 8.09 0.49
CA GLU A 55 -2.34 8.65 -0.55
C GLU A 55 -1.44 7.57 -1.17
N ILE A 56 -0.83 6.70 -0.35
CA ILE A 56 -0.05 5.56 -0.84
C ILE A 56 -0.92 4.63 -1.70
N GLY A 57 -2.17 4.40 -1.32
CA GLY A 57 -3.12 3.60 -2.09
C GLY A 57 -3.45 4.21 -3.45
N LYS A 58 -3.64 5.54 -3.54
CA LYS A 58 -3.86 6.25 -4.81
C LYS A 58 -2.65 6.10 -5.73
N MET A 59 -1.44 6.31 -5.20
CA MET A 59 -0.19 6.17 -5.96
C MET A 59 -0.02 4.74 -6.51
N LEU A 60 -0.23 3.72 -5.66
CA LEU A 60 -0.14 2.32 -6.08
C LEU A 60 -1.20 1.96 -7.13
N GLY A 61 -2.43 2.42 -6.97
CA GLY A 61 -3.49 2.22 -7.96
C GLY A 61 -3.13 2.82 -9.32
N GLY A 62 -2.57 4.04 -9.33
CA GLY A 62 -2.06 4.69 -10.53
C GLY A 62 -0.95 3.89 -11.21
N TRP A 63 0.04 3.42 -10.45
CA TRP A 63 1.16 2.63 -10.98
C TRP A 63 0.71 1.26 -11.50
N ILE A 64 -0.22 0.58 -10.83
CA ILE A 64 -0.78 -0.69 -11.32
C ILE A 64 -1.50 -0.48 -12.64
N ARG A 65 -2.34 0.55 -12.75
CA ARG A 65 -3.08 0.85 -13.98
C ARG A 65 -2.13 1.19 -15.13
N SER A 66 -1.16 2.08 -14.88
CA SER A 66 -0.14 2.45 -15.87
C SER A 66 0.68 1.24 -16.30
N THR A 67 1.09 0.38 -15.37
CA THR A 67 1.87 -0.83 -15.71
C THR A 67 1.04 -1.78 -16.56
N LYS A 68 -0.25 -2.01 -16.23
CA LYS A 68 -1.14 -2.87 -17.04
C LYS A 68 -1.32 -2.38 -18.48
N GLN A 69 -1.39 -1.06 -18.69
CA GLN A 69 -1.55 -0.45 -20.02
C GLN A 69 -0.28 -0.51 -20.87
N ASN A 70 0.88 -0.65 -20.24
CA ASN A 70 2.18 -0.73 -20.90
C ASN A 70 2.66 -2.19 -21.11
N LEU A 71 1.82 -3.20 -20.80
CA LEU A 71 2.10 -4.57 -21.26
C LEU A 71 1.75 -4.67 -22.75
N PRO A 72 2.64 -5.27 -23.59
CA PRO A 72 2.34 -5.53 -24.99
C PRO A 72 1.19 -6.52 -25.18
#